data_AF-A0A2S7PYE4-F1
#
_entry.id   AF-A0A2S7PYE4-F1
#
_cell.length_a   1.000
_cell.length_b   1.000
_cell.length_c   1.000
_cell.angle_alpha   90.00
_cell.angle_beta   90.00
_cell.angle_gamma   90.00
#
_symmetry.space_group_name_H-M   'P 1'
#
loop_
_entity.id
_entity.type
_entity.pdbx_description
1 polymer ?
#
loop_
_entity_poly.entity_id
_entity_poly.type
_entity_poly.pdbx_seq_one_letter_code
_entity_poly.pdbx_strand_id
1 'polypeptide(L)'
;MDLQVADLSTSKSTLAHHVVTQLLRPVNANNLETDNWGEKAKRRKTTGTGRMRHMKEVPRRFKNGFQVGTPKGARGPATRSSE
;
A
#
# COMPACT_ATOMS: atom_id res chain seq x y z
N MET A 1 12.82 -41.28 -53.51
CA MET A 1 12.69 -39.87 -53.13
C MET A 1 11.99 -39.82 -51.79
N ASP A 2 12.77 -40.25 -50.80
CA ASP A 2 12.78 -39.87 -49.40
C ASP A 2 11.44 -39.80 -48.65
N LEU A 3 11.15 -40.97 -48.08
CA LEU A 3 10.52 -41.12 -46.78
C LEU A 3 11.28 -40.28 -45.73
N GLN A 4 10.50 -39.60 -44.88
CA GLN A 4 10.83 -39.16 -43.50
C GLN A 4 11.86 -38.04 -43.35
N VAL A 5 11.39 -36.86 -42.90
CA VAL A 5 11.83 -36.19 -41.66
C VAL A 5 10.81 -35.10 -41.30
N ALA A 6 9.84 -35.42 -40.45
CA ALA A 6 9.12 -34.42 -39.69
C ALA A 6 10.02 -34.01 -38.51
N ASP A 7 10.49 -32.77 -38.51
CA ASP A 7 11.28 -32.19 -37.44
C ASP A 7 10.41 -32.05 -36.17
N LEU A 8 10.41 -33.11 -35.35
CA LEU A 8 10.02 -33.03 -33.94
C LEU A 8 11.22 -32.49 -33.16
N SER A 9 11.41 -31.17 -33.17
CA SER A 9 12.37 -30.54 -32.26
C SER A 9 11.77 -29.33 -31.58
N THR A 10 11.79 -29.41 -30.25
CA THR A 10 11.73 -28.31 -29.29
C THR A 10 10.33 -27.87 -28.84
N SER A 11 9.85 -28.69 -27.90
CA SER A 11 9.54 -28.28 -26.52
C SER A 11 8.16 -27.74 -26.18
N LYS A 12 7.39 -28.65 -25.58
CA LYS A 12 6.51 -28.42 -24.45
C LYS A 12 7.11 -27.38 -23.47
N SER A 13 6.73 -26.10 -23.53
CA SER A 13 7.05 -25.20 -22.40
C SER A 13 6.17 -23.96 -22.25
N THR A 14 5.44 -23.49 -23.26
CA THR A 14 4.71 -22.21 -23.14
C THR A 14 3.52 -22.22 -22.16
N LEU A 15 2.93 -23.39 -21.88
CA LEU A 15 1.90 -23.54 -20.84
C LEU A 15 2.48 -23.86 -19.45
N ALA A 16 3.71 -24.37 -19.38
CA ALA A 16 4.35 -24.76 -18.12
C ALA A 16 4.86 -23.54 -17.31
N HIS A 17 5.19 -22.44 -18.00
CA HIS A 17 5.67 -21.22 -17.34
C HIS A 17 4.56 -20.48 -16.54
N HIS A 18 3.28 -20.71 -16.84
CA HIS A 18 2.18 -20.01 -16.15
C HIS A 18 1.73 -20.71 -14.85
N VAL A 19 1.88 -22.04 -14.75
CA VAL A 19 1.37 -22.82 -13.60
C VAL A 19 2.42 -23.01 -12.51
N VAL A 20 3.72 -23.07 -12.84
CA VAL A 20 4.80 -23.27 -11.84
C VAL A 20 5.09 -22.00 -11.02
N THR A 21 4.63 -20.83 -11.46
CA THR A 21 4.87 -19.55 -10.77
C THR A 21 3.76 -19.18 -9.75
N GLN A 22 2.83 -20.10 -9.46
CA GLN A 22 1.73 -19.87 -8.51
C GLN A 22 1.99 -20.32 -7.07
N LEU A 23 3.14 -20.94 -6.76
CA LEU A 23 3.46 -21.38 -5.40
C LEU A 23 4.72 -20.71 -4.89
N LEU A 24 4.53 -19.91 -3.82
CA LEU A 24 5.52 -19.23 -2.96
C LEU A 24 6.13 -17.94 -3.52
N ARG A 25 5.32 -16.88 -3.63
CA ARG A 25 5.81 -15.51 -3.36
C ARG A 25 5.23 -15.08 -2.00
N PRO A 26 6.02 -14.99 -0.91
CA PRO A 26 5.52 -14.42 0.33
C PRO A 26 5.26 -12.93 0.09
N VAL A 27 3.99 -12.58 -0.03
CA VAL A 27 3.55 -11.18 -0.11
C VAL A 27 3.70 -10.62 1.30
N ASN A 28 4.90 -10.16 1.68
CA ASN A 28 5.02 -9.27 2.81
C ASN A 28 4.47 -7.91 2.38
N ALA A 29 3.14 -7.80 2.36
CA ALA A 29 2.40 -6.60 1.97
C ALA A 29 2.52 -5.46 3.00
N ASN A 30 3.39 -5.60 4.00
CA ASN A 30 3.49 -4.68 5.13
C ASN A 30 4.67 -3.69 5.00
N ASN A 31 5.63 -3.96 4.10
CA ASN A 31 6.65 -2.99 3.72
C ASN A 31 6.32 -2.41 2.33
N LEU A 32 6.23 -1.08 2.24
CA LEU A 32 6.20 -0.36 0.98
C LEU A 32 7.55 -0.54 0.28
N GLU A 33 7.74 -1.64 -0.45
CA GLU A 33 8.85 -1.79 -1.38
C GLU A 33 8.66 -0.76 -2.51
N THR A 34 9.36 0.36 -2.40
CA THR A 34 9.42 1.36 -3.46
C THR A 34 10.64 1.14 -4.32
N ASP A 35 10.45 0.57 -5.50
CA ASP A 35 11.50 0.49 -6.50
C ASP A 35 11.92 1.89 -6.96
N ASN A 36 13.23 2.14 -7.05
CA ASN A 36 13.75 3.46 -7.42
C ASN A 36 13.51 3.84 -8.88
N TRP A 37 13.18 2.86 -9.72
CA TRP A 37 12.98 3.03 -11.16
C TRP A 37 11.58 3.56 -11.53
N GLY A 38 10.65 3.62 -10.56
CA GLY A 38 9.26 4.03 -10.79
C GLY A 38 8.86 5.33 -10.09
N GLU A 39 9.36 6.48 -10.55
CA GLU A 39 9.07 7.79 -9.90
C GLU A 39 7.56 8.12 -9.82
N LYS A 40 6.80 7.78 -10.86
CA LYS A 40 5.34 7.94 -10.90
C LYS A 40 4.62 7.06 -9.88
N ALA A 41 5.12 5.84 -9.66
CA ALA A 41 4.57 4.93 -8.67
C ALA A 41 4.75 5.50 -7.26
N LYS A 42 5.95 6.04 -6.97
CA LYS A 42 6.23 6.75 -5.70
C LYS A 42 5.26 7.91 -5.47
N ARG A 43 5.12 8.84 -6.42
CA ARG A 43 4.22 10.01 -6.29
C ARG A 43 2.76 9.66 -5.98
N ARG A 44 2.30 8.48 -6.41
CA ARG A 44 0.92 8.00 -6.15
C ARG A 44 0.73 7.39 -4.76
N LYS A 45 1.82 6.93 -4.13
CA LYS A 45 1.80 6.20 -2.86
C LYS A 45 2.36 7.02 -1.69
N THR A 46 3.01 8.14 -1.96
CA THR A 46 3.54 9.05 -0.95
C THR A 46 2.44 9.62 -0.05
N THR A 47 2.81 9.86 1.20
CA THR A 47 2.00 10.57 2.20
C THR A 47 1.49 11.91 1.64
N GLY A 48 0.24 12.25 1.93
CA GLY A 48 -0.37 13.53 1.52
C GLY A 48 -1.10 13.50 0.18
N THR A 49 -0.96 12.44 -0.62
CA THR A 49 -1.70 12.28 -1.90
C THR A 49 -3.20 11.94 -1.69
N GLY A 50 -3.61 11.61 -0.47
CA GLY A 50 -4.98 11.25 -0.11
C GLY A 50 -5.53 11.98 1.12
N ARG A 51 -6.69 11.53 1.61
CA ARG A 51 -7.32 12.12 2.81
C ARG A 51 -6.58 11.68 4.08
N MET A 52 -5.80 12.60 4.65
CA MET A 52 -5.14 12.37 5.94
C MET A 52 -6.10 12.67 7.09
N ARG A 53 -6.77 11.65 7.63
CA ARG A 53 -7.66 11.80 8.79
C ARG A 53 -6.91 12.29 10.04
N HIS A 54 -5.72 11.75 10.28
CA HIS A 54 -4.93 12.06 11.47
C HIS A 54 -3.95 13.23 11.25
N MET A 55 -3.04 13.10 10.28
CA MET A 55 -1.94 14.06 10.12
C MET A 55 -2.37 15.48 9.75
N LYS A 56 -3.57 15.68 9.18
CA LYS A 56 -4.11 17.01 8.91
C LYS A 56 -4.26 17.85 10.18
N GLU A 57 -4.56 17.23 11.32
CA GLU A 57 -4.81 17.94 12.58
C GLU A 57 -3.56 18.13 13.43
N VAL A 58 -2.51 17.36 13.16
CA VAL A 58 -1.26 17.36 13.94
C VAL A 58 -0.63 18.75 14.02
N PRO A 59 -0.50 19.54 12.93
CA PRO A 59 0.09 20.89 13.02
C PRO A 59 -0.68 21.83 13.97
N ARG A 60 -2.01 21.71 14.00
CA ARG A 60 -2.86 22.49 14.91
C ARG A 60 -2.71 22.02 16.35
N ARG A 61 -2.69 20.70 16.58
CA ARG A 61 -2.48 20.11 17.91
C ARG A 61 -1.11 20.45 18.47
N PHE A 62 -0.08 20.49 17.62
CA PHE A 62 1.27 20.89 18.00
C PHE A 62 1.32 22.32 18.54
N LYS A 63 0.71 23.28 17.82
CA LYS A 63 0.59 24.67 18.31
C LYS A 63 -0.19 24.80 19.62
N ASN A 64 -1.12 23.88 19.87
CA ASN A 64 -1.93 23.82 21.08
C ASN A 64 -1.32 22.90 22.17
N GLY A 65 -0.06 22.47 22.04
CA GLY A 65 0.62 21.66 23.05
C GLY A 65 0.01 20.28 23.31
N PHE A 66 -0.67 19.70 22.31
CA PHE A 66 -1.35 18.40 22.40
C PHE A 66 -2.33 18.26 23.57
N GLN A 67 -2.92 19.36 24.03
CA GLN A 67 -3.95 19.37 25.08
C GLN A 67 -5.11 18.42 24.75
N VAL A 68 -5.55 17.68 25.76
CA VAL A 68 -6.68 16.74 25.71
C VAL A 68 -7.80 17.28 26.60
N GLY A 69 -9.05 17.16 26.16
CA GLY A 69 -10.21 17.66 26.88
C GLY A 69 -10.67 19.05 26.40
N THR A 70 -11.65 19.60 27.11
CA THR A 70 -12.28 20.88 26.79
C THR A 70 -11.34 22.05 27.14
N PRO A 71 -11.16 23.05 26.25
CA PRO A 71 -10.33 24.20 26.58
C PRO A 71 -10.91 24.96 27.78
N LYS A 72 -10.02 25.51 28.62
CA LYS A 72 -10.39 26.28 29.81
C LYS A 72 -11.27 27.47 29.38
N GLY A 73 -12.55 27.44 29.76
CA GLY A 73 -13.51 28.50 29.45
C GLY A 73 -14.34 28.30 28.16
N ALA A 74 -14.34 27.10 27.57
CA ALA A 74 -15.22 26.80 26.43
C ALA A 74 -16.70 27.00 26.81
N ARG A 75 -17.43 27.78 26.01
CA ARG A 75 -18.88 27.91 26.13
C ARG A 75 -19.53 26.81 25.26
N GLY A 76 -19.89 25.70 25.90
CA GLY A 76 -20.61 24.58 25.30
C GLY A 76 -21.22 23.70 26.38
N PRO A 77 -22.21 22.84 26.07
CA PRO A 77 -22.83 21.97 27.06
C PRO A 77 -21.78 21.04 27.65
N ALA A 78 -21.61 21.09 28.97
CA ALA A 78 -20.75 20.17 29.70
C ALA A 78 -21.33 18.76 29.56
N THR A 79 -20.78 17.94 28.68
CA THR A 79 -21.11 16.52 28.65
C THR A 79 -20.57 15.91 29.95
N ARG A 80 -21.47 15.60 30.89
CA ARG A 80 -21.16 14.77 32.06
C ARG A 80 -20.68 13.42 31.55
N SER A 81 -19.44 13.07 31.81
CA SER A 81 -19.01 11.68 31.84
C SER A 81 -19.95 10.93 32.78
N SER A 82 -20.75 10.03 32.22
CA SER A 82 -21.58 9.08 32.97
C SER A 82 -20.86 7.74 32.89
N GLU A 83 -20.72 7.11 34.06
CA GLU A 83 -20.15 5.79 34.38
C GLU A 83 -18.82 5.39 33.71
#